data_AF-A0A1E5GQW3-F1
#
_entry.id   AF-A0A1E5GQW3-F1
#
_cell.length_a   1.000
_cell.length_b   1.000
_cell.length_c   1.000
_cell.angle_alpha   90.00
_cell.angle_beta   90.00
_cell.angle_gamma   90.00
#
_symmetry.space_group_name_H-M   'P 1'
#
loop_
_entity.id
_entity.type
_entity.pdbx_description
1 polymer ?
#
loop_
_entity_poly.entity_id
_entity_poly.type
_entity_poly.pdbx_seq_one_letter_code
_entity_poly.pdbx_strand_id
1 'polypeptide(L)'
;MKIDNPFEKTEAFHKQFDNRKPQIPTQFSAKQAADRAGFKAEELVEFLYGAANNNPVVFKKLVTQLKESVDQAEEKVLNKQKEVMDPLVEQVDALIDLLYFTYGSFSLLGVDPTEIFSIVHEANMGKLFPDGKPHYHPVTHKVLKPDNWEADFAPEPKIKAELDRQKKVAEFN
;
A
#
# COMPACT_ATOMS: atom_id res chain seq x y z
N MET A 1 -6.87 -21.41 -7.35
CA MET A 1 -6.24 -20.74 -8.51
C MET A 1 -5.21 -19.79 -7.95
N LYS A 2 -3.91 -19.95 -8.25
CA LYS A 2 -2.90 -18.96 -7.85
C LYS A 2 -3.19 -17.71 -8.68
N ILE A 3 -3.60 -16.62 -8.04
CA ILE A 3 -3.76 -15.34 -8.71
C ILE A 3 -2.37 -14.72 -8.74
N ASP A 4 -1.77 -14.60 -9.92
CA ASP A 4 -0.39 -14.09 -10.05
C ASP A 4 -0.36 -12.56 -10.24
N ASN A 5 -1.42 -11.97 -10.82
CA ASN A 5 -1.47 -10.54 -11.08
C ASN A 5 -1.83 -9.74 -9.80
N PRO A 6 -0.99 -8.77 -9.37
CA PRO A 6 -1.28 -7.92 -8.21
C PRO A 6 -2.62 -7.19 -8.31
N PHE A 7 -3.02 -6.75 -9.50
CA PHE A 7 -4.31 -6.09 -9.71
C PHE A 7 -5.48 -7.04 -9.42
N GLU A 8 -5.45 -8.26 -9.98
CA GLU A 8 -6.49 -9.28 -9.74
C GLU A 8 -6.58 -9.70 -8.27
N LYS A 9 -5.46 -9.75 -7.55
CA LYS A 9 -5.45 -9.96 -6.09
C LYS A 9 -6.19 -8.84 -5.35
N THR A 10 -5.96 -7.58 -5.74
CA THR A 10 -6.70 -6.45 -5.15
C THR A 10 -8.17 -6.42 -5.55
N GLU A 11 -8.52 -6.84 -6.78
CA GLU A 11 -9.90 -7.03 -7.21
C GLU A 11 -10.62 -8.08 -6.34
N ALA A 12 -9.96 -9.21 -6.09
CA ALA A 12 -10.50 -10.27 -5.23
C ALA A 12 -10.74 -9.78 -3.80
N PHE A 13 -9.80 -8.99 -3.26
CA PHE A 13 -9.99 -8.32 -1.96
C PHE A 13 -11.19 -7.37 -1.98
N HIS A 14 -11.28 -6.46 -2.96
CA HIS A 14 -12.40 -5.52 -3.04
C HIS A 14 -13.74 -6.23 -3.22
N LYS A 15 -13.82 -7.30 -4.01
CA LYS A 15 -15.05 -8.09 -4.15
C LYS A 15 -15.59 -8.59 -2.81
N GLN A 16 -14.70 -8.93 -1.88
CA GLN A 16 -15.05 -9.47 -0.57
C GLN A 16 -15.25 -8.38 0.51
N PHE A 17 -14.40 -7.35 0.52
CA PHE A 17 -14.30 -6.39 1.61
C PHE A 17 -14.85 -4.99 1.28
N ASP A 18 -14.99 -4.65 0.00
CA ASP A 18 -15.44 -3.32 -0.43
C ASP A 18 -15.81 -3.32 -1.94
N ASN A 19 -16.98 -3.86 -2.27
CA ASN A 19 -17.39 -4.10 -3.66
C ASN A 19 -18.05 -2.87 -4.31
N ARG A 20 -17.36 -1.72 -4.22
CA ARG A 20 -17.79 -0.44 -4.82
C ARG A 20 -17.15 -0.18 -6.20
N LYS A 21 -16.54 -1.19 -6.83
CA LYS A 21 -15.89 -1.05 -8.14
C LYS A 21 -16.92 -0.58 -9.19
N PRO A 22 -16.64 0.49 -9.96
CA PRO A 22 -17.51 0.90 -11.06
C PRO A 22 -17.42 -0.07 -12.24
N GLN A 23 -18.46 -0.09 -13.10
CA GLN A 23 -18.48 -0.95 -14.28
C GLN A 23 -17.52 -0.49 -15.40
N ILE A 24 -17.16 0.80 -15.41
CA ILE A 24 -16.24 1.42 -16.37
C ILE A 24 -15.19 2.24 -15.61
N PRO A 25 -14.00 2.49 -16.21
CA PRO A 25 -13.02 3.41 -15.64
C PRO A 25 -13.67 4.75 -15.29
N THR A 26 -13.56 5.14 -14.02
CA THR A 26 -14.23 6.31 -13.46
C THR A 26 -13.29 7.00 -12.49
N GLN A 27 -13.17 8.32 -12.60
CA GLN A 27 -12.34 9.11 -11.68
C GLN A 27 -12.86 8.99 -10.25
N PHE A 28 -11.96 9.09 -9.28
CA PHE A 28 -12.34 9.34 -7.90
C PHE A 28 -12.82 10.77 -7.70
N SER A 29 -13.80 10.92 -6.81
CA SER A 29 -14.10 12.21 -6.18
C SER A 29 -12.92 12.67 -5.32
N ALA A 30 -12.87 13.97 -5.00
CA ALA A 30 -11.84 14.54 -4.13
C ALA A 30 -11.72 13.79 -2.79
N LYS A 31 -12.85 13.42 -2.18
CA LYS A 31 -12.86 12.65 -0.93
C LYS A 31 -12.24 11.26 -1.11
N GLN A 32 -12.63 10.52 -2.15
CA GLN A 32 -12.05 9.19 -2.41
C GLN A 32 -10.55 9.27 -2.69
N ALA A 33 -10.10 10.26 -3.47
CA ALA A 33 -8.69 10.49 -3.73
C ALA A 33 -7.92 10.77 -2.42
N ALA A 34 -8.45 11.63 -1.55
CA ALA A 34 -7.88 11.93 -0.25
C ALA A 34 -7.82 10.71 0.67
N ASP A 35 -8.92 9.95 0.80
CA ASP A 35 -8.97 8.72 1.60
C ASP A 35 -7.91 7.70 1.12
N ARG A 36 -7.78 7.51 -0.21
CA ARG A 36 -6.81 6.59 -0.81
C ARG A 36 -5.37 7.09 -0.73
N ALA A 37 -5.14 8.40 -0.70
CA ALA A 37 -3.83 8.98 -0.45
C ALA A 37 -3.43 8.83 1.03
N GLY A 38 -4.38 8.98 1.96
CA GLY A 38 -4.18 8.78 3.39
C GLY A 38 -3.62 7.40 3.74
N PHE A 39 -4.14 6.32 3.11
CA PHE A 39 -3.57 4.99 3.28
C PHE A 39 -2.09 4.92 2.88
N LYS A 40 -1.68 5.61 1.81
CA LYS A 40 -0.28 5.63 1.37
C LYS A 40 0.58 6.44 2.33
N ALA A 41 0.06 7.53 2.89
CA ALA A 41 0.76 8.32 3.88
C ALA A 41 1.06 7.50 5.16
N GLU A 42 0.13 6.64 5.60
CA GLU A 42 0.37 5.70 6.71
C GLU A 42 1.56 4.77 6.38
N GLU A 43 1.57 4.13 5.21
CA GLU A 43 2.67 3.22 4.81
C GLU A 43 4.01 3.95 4.63
N LEU A 44 4.01 5.20 4.13
CA LEU A 44 5.22 6.02 4.04
C LEU A 44 5.80 6.31 5.44
N VAL A 45 4.95 6.58 6.43
CA VAL A 45 5.39 6.80 7.82
C VAL A 45 5.97 5.52 8.42
N GLU A 46 5.33 4.37 8.20
CA GLU A 46 5.83 3.06 8.65
C GLU A 46 7.16 2.69 8.00
N PHE A 47 7.31 2.93 6.68
CA PHE A 47 8.57 2.76 5.97
C PHE A 47 9.71 3.59 6.60
N LEU A 48 9.43 4.86 6.90
CA LEU A 48 10.41 5.74 7.56
C LEU A 48 10.69 5.33 9.01
N TYR A 49 9.71 4.77 9.72
CA TYR A 49 9.93 4.20 11.05
C TYR A 49 10.87 2.98 10.99
N GLY A 50 10.68 2.10 10.01
CA GLY A 50 11.59 0.99 9.72
C GLY A 50 13.01 1.49 9.41
N ALA A 51 13.14 2.51 8.57
CA ALA A 51 14.43 3.13 8.25
C ALA A 51 15.10 3.80 9.46
N ALA A 52 14.32 4.35 10.39
CA ALA A 52 14.83 4.96 11.61
C ALA A 52 15.36 3.94 12.63
N ASN A 53 15.07 2.65 12.46
CA ASN A 53 15.55 1.55 13.31
C ASN A 53 15.36 1.84 14.82
N ASN A 54 14.11 2.10 15.22
CA ASN A 54 13.72 2.43 16.60
C ASN A 54 14.32 3.73 17.18
N ASN A 55 15.01 4.56 16.39
CA ASN A 55 15.53 5.84 16.86
C ASN A 55 14.46 6.94 16.72
N PRO A 56 13.87 7.45 17.83
CA PRO A 56 12.79 8.41 17.77
C PRO A 56 13.22 9.78 17.23
N VAL A 57 14.48 10.18 17.43
CA VAL A 57 15.01 11.46 16.93
C VAL A 57 15.18 11.40 15.41
N VAL A 58 15.74 10.30 14.89
CA VAL A 58 15.86 10.06 13.45
C VAL A 58 14.48 9.97 12.81
N PHE A 59 13.55 9.19 13.41
CA PHE A 59 12.19 9.07 12.90
C PHE A 59 11.49 10.42 12.78
N LYS A 60 11.55 11.26 13.83
CA LYS A 60 10.98 12.61 13.80
C LYS A 60 11.56 13.45 12.66
N LYS A 61 12.88 13.40 12.46
CA LYS A 61 13.56 14.11 11.37
C LYS A 61 13.08 13.64 9.99
N LEU A 62 12.99 12.33 9.78
CA LEU A 62 12.51 11.75 8.51
C LEU A 62 11.06 12.15 8.21
N VAL A 63 10.17 12.12 9.21
CA VAL A 63 8.78 12.55 9.04
C VAL A 63 8.67 14.04 8.76
N THR A 64 9.51 14.89 9.38
CA THR A 64 9.57 16.32 9.03
C THR A 64 9.97 16.51 7.57
N GLN A 65 10.99 15.79 7.09
CA GLN A 65 11.43 15.87 5.70
C GLN A 65 10.36 15.39 4.71
N LEU A 66 9.56 14.38 5.08
CA LEU A 66 8.41 13.96 4.27
C LEU A 66 7.38 15.09 4.13
N LYS A 67 7.07 15.81 5.22
CA LYS A 67 6.13 16.95 5.18
C LYS A 67 6.65 18.07 4.29
N GLU A 68 7.91 18.44 4.43
CA GLU A 68 8.57 19.43 3.56
C GLU A 68 8.49 19.02 2.08
N SER A 69 8.65 17.73 1.78
CA SER A 69 8.54 17.20 0.41
C SER A 69 7.11 17.30 -0.13
N VAL A 70 6.09 17.10 0.72
CA VAL A 70 4.68 17.29 0.38
C VAL A 70 4.38 18.77 0.11
N ASP A 71 4.83 19.66 0.99
CA ASP A 71 4.63 21.11 0.84
C ASP A 71 5.27 21.61 -0.48
N GLN A 72 6.51 21.17 -0.78
CA GLN A 72 7.19 21.49 -2.04
C GLN A 72 6.46 20.93 -3.27
N ALA A 73 5.87 19.73 -3.16
CA ALA A 73 5.10 19.15 -4.26
C ALA A 73 3.81 19.94 -4.52
N GLU A 74 3.13 20.41 -3.47
CA GLU A 74 1.97 21.29 -3.57
C GLU A 74 2.34 22.61 -4.27
N GLU A 75 3.38 23.29 -3.79
CA GLU A 75 3.87 24.53 -4.41
C GLU A 75 4.20 24.34 -5.89
N LYS A 76 4.86 23.23 -6.25
CA LYS A 76 5.18 22.91 -7.65
C LYS A 76 3.93 22.73 -8.51
N VAL A 77 2.89 22.10 -7.99
CA VAL A 77 1.62 21.93 -8.72
C VAL A 77 0.91 23.27 -8.90
N LEU A 78 0.86 24.11 -7.86
CA LEU A 78 0.26 25.44 -7.92
C LEU A 78 1.00 26.36 -8.90
N ASN A 79 2.34 26.33 -8.89
CA ASN A 79 3.16 27.15 -9.79
C ASN A 79 3.05 26.74 -11.25
N LYS A 80 2.77 25.46 -11.55
CA LYS A 80 2.54 25.00 -12.93
C LYS A 80 1.27 25.57 -13.53
N GLN A 81 0.29 25.98 -12.71
CA GLN A 81 -1.02 26.46 -13.15
C GLN A 81 -1.66 25.55 -14.22
N LYS A 82 -1.41 24.23 -14.13
CA LYS A 82 -1.89 23.27 -15.12
C LYS A 82 -3.40 23.12 -14.96
N GLU A 83 -4.15 23.35 -16.04
CA GLU A 83 -5.56 23.01 -16.09
C GLU A 83 -5.74 21.49 -16.24
N VAL A 84 -6.61 20.91 -15.41
CA VAL A 84 -6.96 19.49 -15.48
C VAL A 84 -8.05 19.31 -16.53
N MET A 85 -7.67 18.81 -17.70
CA MET A 85 -8.61 18.55 -18.81
C MET A 85 -9.36 17.23 -18.67
N ASP A 86 -8.71 16.20 -18.12
CA ASP A 86 -9.29 14.90 -17.84
C ASP A 86 -8.79 14.40 -16.47
N PRO A 87 -9.61 14.51 -15.41
CA PRO A 87 -9.16 14.11 -14.08
C PRO A 87 -8.92 12.60 -13.93
N LEU A 88 -9.56 11.74 -14.75
CA LEU A 88 -9.28 10.30 -14.71
C LEU A 88 -7.85 10.04 -15.21
N VAL A 89 -7.45 10.67 -16.32
CA VAL A 89 -6.09 10.53 -16.87
C VAL A 89 -5.05 10.97 -15.84
N GLU A 90 -5.22 12.16 -15.24
CA GLU A 90 -4.27 12.67 -14.25
C GLU A 90 -4.19 11.80 -12.98
N GLN A 91 -5.32 11.25 -12.52
CA GLN A 91 -5.33 10.34 -11.38
C GLN A 91 -4.63 9.02 -11.68
N VAL A 92 -4.83 8.45 -12.87
CA VAL A 92 -4.17 7.20 -13.29
C VAL A 92 -2.68 7.41 -13.50
N ASP A 93 -2.27 8.52 -14.12
CA ASP A 93 -0.87 8.91 -14.32
C ASP A 93 -0.13 9.01 -12.96
N ALA A 94 -0.71 9.75 -12.00
CA ALA A 94 -0.13 9.85 -10.66
C ALA A 94 -0.06 8.49 -9.92
N LEU A 95 -1.07 7.63 -10.08
CA LEU A 95 -1.08 6.31 -9.44
C LEU A 95 -0.05 5.35 -10.07
N ILE A 96 0.16 5.42 -11.38
CA ILE A 96 1.15 4.56 -12.04
C ILE A 96 2.58 5.02 -11.74
N ASP A 97 2.82 6.32 -11.62
CA ASP A 97 4.10 6.87 -11.15
C ASP A 97 4.43 6.40 -9.73
N LEU A 98 3.43 6.42 -8.83
CA LEU A 98 3.60 5.89 -7.47
C LEU A 98 3.94 4.40 -7.49
N LEU A 99 3.29 3.62 -8.37
CA LEU A 99 3.63 2.20 -8.53
C LEU A 99 5.07 2.03 -9.01
N TYR A 100 5.49 2.84 -10.00
CA TYR A 100 6.83 2.81 -10.56
C TYR A 100 7.89 3.13 -9.51
N PHE A 101 7.71 4.20 -8.72
CA PHE A 101 8.65 4.53 -7.63
C PHE A 101 8.67 3.49 -6.51
N THR A 102 7.53 2.84 -6.24
CA THR A 102 7.45 1.76 -5.27
C THR A 102 8.26 0.54 -5.73
N TYR A 103 8.10 0.10 -6.98
CA TYR A 103 8.92 -0.96 -7.57
C TYR A 103 10.39 -0.56 -7.69
N GLY A 104 10.68 0.71 -8.02
CA GLY A 104 12.03 1.26 -8.01
C GLY A 104 12.69 1.15 -6.62
N SER A 105 11.91 1.38 -5.56
CA SER A 105 12.39 1.22 -4.17
C SER A 105 12.71 -0.23 -3.85
N PHE A 106 11.87 -1.19 -4.26
CA PHE A 106 12.17 -2.62 -4.13
C PHE A 106 13.44 -3.03 -4.89
N SER A 107 13.63 -2.50 -6.10
CA SER A 107 14.85 -2.71 -6.89
C SER A 107 16.09 -2.19 -6.15
N LEU A 108 16.03 -0.99 -5.57
CA LEU A 108 17.13 -0.43 -4.78
C LEU A 108 17.39 -1.19 -3.47
N LEU A 109 16.37 -1.85 -2.91
CA LEU A 109 16.51 -2.75 -1.76
C LEU A 109 17.07 -4.13 -2.15
N GLY A 110 17.14 -4.46 -3.44
CA GLY A 110 17.48 -5.80 -3.92
C GLY A 110 16.42 -6.85 -3.55
N VAL A 111 15.15 -6.44 -3.47
CA VAL A 111 14.04 -7.30 -3.06
C VAL A 111 13.07 -7.48 -4.23
N ASP A 112 12.72 -8.72 -4.56
CA ASP A 112 11.62 -9.03 -5.46
C ASP A 112 10.30 -9.03 -4.66
N PRO A 113 9.36 -8.12 -4.92
CA PRO A 113 8.12 -8.01 -4.15
C PRO A 113 7.06 -9.05 -4.53
N THR A 114 7.27 -9.88 -5.57
CA THR A 114 6.22 -10.73 -6.15
C THR A 114 5.58 -11.69 -5.14
N GLU A 115 6.39 -12.51 -4.45
CA GLU A 115 5.88 -13.45 -3.44
C GLU A 115 5.50 -12.74 -2.14
N ILE A 116 6.17 -11.64 -1.79
CA ILE A 116 5.81 -10.78 -0.65
C ILE A 116 4.40 -10.20 -0.82
N PHE A 117 4.03 -9.77 -2.03
CA PHE A 117 2.69 -9.28 -2.32
C PHE A 117 1.65 -10.40 -2.17
N SER A 118 1.98 -11.63 -2.56
CA SER A 118 1.12 -12.79 -2.35
C SER A 118 0.87 -13.07 -0.87
N ILE A 119 1.93 -13.00 -0.04
CA ILE A 119 1.84 -13.13 1.41
C ILE A 119 0.91 -12.06 2.01
N VAL A 120 1.07 -10.79 1.62
CA VAL A 120 0.22 -9.69 2.09
C VAL A 120 -1.22 -9.84 1.62
N HIS A 121 -1.43 -10.33 0.39
CA HIS A 121 -2.77 -10.62 -0.12
C HIS A 121 -3.46 -11.71 0.71
N GLU A 122 -2.79 -12.83 0.99
CA GLU A 122 -3.33 -13.89 1.86
C GLU A 122 -3.69 -13.37 3.25
N ALA A 123 -2.79 -12.57 3.84
CA ALA A 123 -3.03 -11.93 5.13
C ALA A 123 -4.28 -11.04 5.11
N ASN A 124 -4.46 -10.26 4.05
CA ASN A 124 -5.63 -9.40 3.86
C ASN A 124 -6.91 -10.21 3.65
N MET A 125 -6.88 -11.32 2.90
CA MET A 125 -8.02 -12.21 2.74
C MET A 125 -8.40 -12.93 4.03
N GLY A 126 -7.43 -13.22 4.89
CA GLY A 126 -7.63 -13.79 6.23
C GLY A 126 -8.40 -12.88 7.20
N LYS A 127 -8.69 -11.62 6.84
CA LYS A 127 -9.48 -10.69 7.67
C LYS A 127 -10.99 -11.01 7.69
N LEU A 128 -11.43 -12.08 7.02
CA LEU A 128 -12.80 -12.56 7.14
C LEU A 128 -13.06 -13.11 8.54
N PHE A 129 -14.16 -12.69 9.15
CA PHE A 129 -14.59 -13.21 10.44
C PHE A 129 -15.17 -14.63 10.28
N PRO A 130 -15.31 -15.40 11.38
CA PRO A 130 -15.87 -16.76 11.34
C PRO A 130 -17.29 -16.84 10.75
N ASP A 131 -18.03 -15.73 10.71
CA ASP A 131 -19.34 -15.62 10.05
C ASP A 131 -19.26 -15.48 8.52
N GLY A 132 -18.05 -15.48 7.95
CA GLY A 132 -17.77 -15.31 6.53
C GLY A 132 -17.90 -13.86 6.05
N LYS A 133 -17.98 -12.88 6.95
CA LYS A 133 -18.20 -11.47 6.60
C LYS A 133 -17.03 -10.59 7.06
N PRO A 134 -16.76 -9.49 6.33
CA PRO A 134 -15.87 -8.46 6.83
C PRO A 134 -16.57 -7.65 7.94
N HIS A 135 -15.83 -7.30 8.99
CA HIS A 135 -16.29 -6.34 10.01
C HIS A 135 -15.48 -5.05 9.88
N TYR A 136 -16.07 -3.92 10.24
CA TYR A 136 -15.48 -2.60 10.02
C TYR A 136 -15.48 -1.77 11.29
N HIS A 137 -14.43 -0.99 11.48
CA HIS A 137 -14.39 0.00 12.55
C HIS A 137 -15.50 1.05 12.33
N PRO A 138 -16.35 1.36 13.33
CA PRO A 138 -17.55 2.16 13.13
C PRO A 138 -17.29 3.59 12.64
N VAL A 139 -16.14 4.16 13.03
CA VAL A 139 -15.73 5.51 12.61
C VAL A 139 -14.91 5.48 11.32
N THR A 140 -13.74 4.84 11.33
CA THR A 140 -12.80 4.87 10.21
C THR A 140 -13.17 3.99 9.02
N HIS A 141 -14.15 3.09 9.16
CA HIS A 141 -14.52 2.07 8.17
C HIS A 141 -13.35 1.16 7.75
N LYS A 142 -12.25 1.13 8.53
CA LYS A 142 -11.15 0.17 8.30
C LYS A 142 -11.64 -1.25 8.58
N VAL A 143 -11.26 -2.19 7.72
CA VAL A 143 -11.51 -3.63 7.92
C VAL A 143 -10.82 -4.09 9.20
N LEU A 144 -11.59 -4.71 10.10
CA LEU A 144 -11.10 -5.27 11.35
C LEU A 144 -10.48 -6.65 11.14
N LYS A 145 -9.74 -7.13 12.13
CA LYS A 145 -9.09 -8.44 12.15
C LYS A 145 -9.83 -9.34 13.16
N PRO A 146 -10.12 -10.61 12.85
CA PRO A 146 -10.62 -11.56 13.85
C PRO A 146 -9.53 -11.92 14.88
N ASP A 147 -9.92 -12.49 16.02
CA ASP A 147 -9.01 -12.77 17.15
C ASP A 147 -7.84 -13.69 16.79
N ASN A 148 -8.07 -14.68 15.91
CA ASN A 148 -7.05 -15.62 15.46
C ASN A 148 -6.14 -15.07 14.33
N TRP A 149 -6.42 -13.87 13.81
CA TRP A 149 -5.77 -13.35 12.61
C TRP A 149 -4.25 -13.26 12.75
N GLU A 150 -3.77 -12.80 13.90
CA GLU A 150 -2.33 -12.60 14.10
C GLU A 150 -1.58 -13.94 14.12
N ALA A 151 -2.16 -14.97 14.73
CA ALA A 151 -1.57 -16.31 14.77
C ALA A 151 -1.57 -16.97 13.37
N ASP A 152 -2.66 -16.81 12.62
CA ASP A 152 -2.89 -17.60 11.39
C ASP A 152 -2.42 -16.87 10.11
N PHE A 153 -2.50 -15.54 10.10
CA PHE A 153 -2.43 -14.72 8.89
C PHE A 153 -1.45 -13.56 8.96
N ALA A 154 -0.82 -13.25 10.11
CA ALA A 154 0.16 -12.17 10.19
C ALA A 154 1.25 -12.33 9.11
N PRO A 155 1.47 -11.32 8.25
CA PRO A 155 2.38 -11.45 7.12
C PRO A 155 3.85 -11.36 7.54
N GLU A 156 4.18 -10.69 8.63
CA GLU A 156 5.56 -10.31 9.00
C GLU A 156 6.50 -11.52 9.13
N PRO A 157 6.12 -12.63 9.79
CA PRO A 157 6.97 -13.82 9.84
C PRO A 157 7.21 -14.45 8.46
N LYS A 158 6.19 -14.44 7.59
CA LYS A 158 6.26 -14.97 6.23
C LYS A 158 7.12 -14.09 5.32
N ILE A 159 6.98 -12.76 5.44
CA ILE A 159 7.83 -11.79 4.73
C ILE A 159 9.29 -11.99 5.13
N LYS A 160 9.59 -12.15 6.42
CA LYS A 160 10.95 -12.43 6.89
C LYS A 160 11.51 -13.70 6.24
N ALA A 161 10.73 -14.79 6.24
CA ALA A 161 11.16 -16.04 5.65
C ALA A 161 11.45 -15.92 4.14
N GLU A 162 10.63 -15.17 3.40
CA GLU A 162 10.85 -14.91 1.98
C GLU A 162 12.09 -14.03 1.74
N LEU A 163 12.31 -12.99 2.54
CA LEU A 163 13.53 -12.19 2.46
C LEU A 163 14.79 -13.03 2.76
N ASP A 164 14.74 -13.91 3.75
CA ASP A 164 15.83 -14.83 4.07
C ASP A 164 16.10 -15.81 2.91
N ARG A 165 15.05 -16.26 2.20
CA ARG A 165 15.18 -17.08 0.99
C ARG A 165 15.84 -16.31 -0.15
N GLN A 166 15.41 -15.08 -0.42
CA GLN A 166 15.99 -14.24 -1.48
C GLN A 166 17.47 -13.95 -1.23
N LYS A 167 17.85 -13.63 0.01
CA LYS A 167 19.25 -13.44 0.41
C LYS A 167 20.10 -14.68 0.12
N LYS A 168 19.64 -15.87 0.51
CA LYS A 168 20.34 -17.13 0.22
C LYS A 168 20.54 -17.32 -1.27
N VAL A 169 19.49 -17.11 -2.09
CA VAL A 169 19.61 -17.25 -3.55
C VAL A 169 20.62 -16.26 -4.13
N ALA A 170 20.63 -15.01 -3.65
CA ALA A 170 21.59 -14.00 -4.10
C ALA A 170 23.04 -14.30 -3.70
N GLU A 171 23.29 -14.98 -2.58
CA GLU A 171 24.63 -15.39 -2.14
C GLU A 171 25.24 -16.52 -3.00
N PHE A 172 24.42 -17.29 -3.72
CA PHE A 172 24.86 -18.41 -4.56
C PHE A 172 24.87 -18.09 -6.07
N ASN A 173 24.53 -16.86 -6.46
CA ASN A 173 24.56 -16.36 -7.83
C ASN A 173 25.70 -15.36 -8.03
#